data_AF-A0A0F5PNW8-F1
#
_entry.id   AF-A0A0F5PNW8-F1
#
_cell.length_a   1.000
_cell.length_b   1.000
_cell.length_c   1.000
_cell.angle_alpha   90.00
_cell.angle_beta   90.00
_cell.angle_gamma   90.00
#
_symmetry.space_group_name_H-M   'P 1'
#
loop_
_entity.id
_entity.type
_entity.pdbx_description
1 polymer ?
#
loop_
_entity_poly.entity_id
_entity_poly.type
_entity_poly.pdbx_seq_one_letter_code
_entity_poly.pdbx_strand_id
1 'polypeptide(L)'
;MKKHEFVYDEYYDCYICPQNEILTYVTTNREGYREYKSNPEKCKNCPLREKCTQSKDYTKRIFRHIWEGYVEEAEHLRHTPYCKEVYERRKETIERVFADLKEKHGLRWTTLRGKEKLSMQAMLVFAAMNLKKMALWLWRKGKGPFDISKLYPLFGVLKKILSRYIQPLLSVLRKQGLKFCFVNKLKGLRVKP
;
A
#
# COMPACT_ATOMS: atom_id res chain seq x y z
N MET A 1 -22.08 4.96 -32.26
CA MET A 1 -21.02 3.94 -32.16
C MET A 1 -20.03 4.30 -31.07
N LYS A 2 -19.64 3.29 -30.30
CA LYS A 2 -18.69 3.37 -29.18
C LYS A 2 -17.26 3.11 -29.65
N LYS A 3 -16.27 3.44 -28.82
CA LYS A 3 -14.84 3.31 -29.13
C LYS A 3 -14.40 1.88 -29.46
N HIS A 4 -14.93 0.88 -28.75
CA HIS A 4 -14.56 -0.54 -28.94
C HIS A 4 -14.99 -1.11 -30.30
N GLU A 5 -15.83 -0.41 -31.07
CA GLU A 5 -16.18 -0.79 -32.44
C GLU A 5 -15.10 -0.36 -33.45
N PHE A 6 -14.07 0.37 -33.01
CA PHE A 6 -12.93 0.78 -33.81
C PHE A 6 -11.70 0.02 -33.36
N VAL A 7 -10.91 -0.46 -34.32
CA VAL A 7 -9.70 -1.23 -34.06
C VAL A 7 -8.51 -0.29 -34.04
N TYR A 8 -7.67 -0.38 -33.01
CA TYR A 8 -6.41 0.36 -32.98
C TYR A 8 -5.32 -0.45 -33.66
N ASP A 9 -4.59 0.18 -34.57
CA ASP A 9 -3.39 -0.36 -35.21
C ASP A 9 -2.16 0.30 -34.58
N GLU A 10 -1.37 -0.51 -33.87
CA GLU A 10 -0.16 -0.06 -33.18
C GLU A 10 0.97 0.28 -34.15
N TYR A 11 1.05 -0.39 -35.30
CA TYR A 11 2.15 -0.21 -36.25
C TYR A 11 2.02 1.12 -37.01
N TYR A 12 0.80 1.48 -37.40
CA TYR A 12 0.52 2.73 -38.11
C TYR A 12 0.04 3.87 -37.21
N ASP A 13 -0.07 3.64 -35.89
CA ASP A 13 -0.66 4.56 -34.90
C ASP A 13 -1.96 5.19 -35.41
N CYS A 14 -2.94 4.35 -35.73
CA CYS A 14 -4.21 4.80 -36.27
C CYS A 14 -5.39 3.96 -35.77
N TYR A 15 -6.60 4.49 -35.92
CA TYR A 15 -7.82 3.70 -35.67
C TYR A 15 -8.49 3.35 -36.99
N ILE A 16 -8.97 2.12 -37.12
CA ILE A 16 -9.70 1.63 -38.27
C ILE A 16 -11.17 1.53 -37.87
N CYS A 17 -12.05 2.18 -38.63
CA CYS A 17 -13.49 2.07 -38.42
C CYS A 17 -14.07 0.80 -39.08
N PRO A 18 -15.31 0.40 -38.77
CA PRO A 18 -15.96 -0.78 -39.38
C PRO A 18 -16.13 -0.71 -40.90
N GLN A 19 -16.03 0.48 -41.49
CA GLN A 19 -16.06 0.69 -42.93
C GLN A 19 -14.65 0.68 -43.56
N ASN A 20 -13.67 0.17 -42.82
CA ASN A 20 -12.25 0.09 -43.19
C ASN A 20 -11.59 1.44 -43.51
N GLU A 21 -12.15 2.54 -43.00
CA GLU A 21 -11.56 3.87 -43.11
C GLU A 21 -10.69 4.21 -41.91
N ILE A 22 -9.56 4.86 -42.19
CA ILE A 22 -8.53 5.19 -41.21
C ILE A 22 -8.85 6.53 -40.53
N LEU A 23 -8.68 6.54 -39.21
CA LEU A 23 -8.65 7.72 -38.36
C LEU A 23 -7.20 7.99 -37.96
N THR A 24 -6.68 9.11 -38.42
CA THR A 24 -5.28 9.50 -38.20
C THR A 24 -5.11 10.22 -36.88
N TYR A 25 -3.93 10.07 -36.29
CA TYR A 25 -3.51 10.86 -35.14
C TYR A 25 -3.44 12.36 -35.50
N VAL A 26 -3.90 13.21 -34.59
CA VAL A 26 -3.92 14.67 -34.78
C VAL A 26 -3.07 15.38 -33.74
N THR A 27 -3.36 15.15 -32.47
CA THR A 27 -2.68 15.86 -31.38
C THR A 27 -2.83 15.10 -30.07
N THR A 28 -2.01 15.45 -29.08
CA THR A 28 -2.11 14.97 -27.71
C THR A 28 -2.45 16.14 -26.80
N ASN A 29 -3.51 16.01 -26.00
CA ASN A 29 -3.90 17.06 -25.07
C ASN A 29 -2.96 17.10 -23.83
N ARG A 30 -3.07 18.15 -23.01
CA ARG A 30 -2.27 18.32 -21.78
C ARG A 30 -2.55 17.24 -20.73
N GLU A 31 -3.70 16.59 -20.81
CA GLU A 31 -4.13 15.53 -19.90
C GLU A 31 -3.60 14.15 -20.31
N GLY A 32 -2.93 14.03 -21.46
CA GLY A 32 -2.34 12.78 -21.94
C GLY A 32 -3.24 11.93 -22.85
N TYR A 33 -4.25 12.52 -23.48
CA TYR A 33 -5.09 11.86 -24.49
C TYR A 33 -4.64 12.22 -25.90
N ARG A 34 -4.36 11.18 -26.70
CA ARG A 34 -4.17 11.25 -28.15
C ARG A 34 -5.52 11.34 -28.84
N GLU A 35 -5.72 12.35 -29.67
CA GLU A 35 -6.91 12.55 -30.50
C GLU A 35 -6.68 11.97 -31.90
N TYR A 36 -7.61 11.14 -32.36
CA TYR A 36 -7.65 10.58 -33.71
C TYR A 36 -8.91 11.06 -34.43
N LYS A 37 -8.79 11.44 -35.71
CA LYS A 37 -9.90 11.99 -36.51
C LYS A 37 -10.12 11.23 -37.81
N SER A 38 -11.38 11.03 -38.16
CA SER A 38 -11.76 10.53 -39.48
C SER A 38 -11.69 11.63 -40.55
N ASN A 39 -11.59 11.23 -41.82
CA ASN A 39 -11.68 12.15 -42.94
C ASN A 39 -13.15 12.57 -43.19
N PRO A 40 -13.52 13.87 -43.09
CA PRO A 40 -14.88 14.36 -43.32
C PRO A 40 -15.46 14.00 -44.69
N GLU A 41 -14.64 14.07 -45.74
CA GLU A 41 -15.09 13.86 -47.12
C GLU A 41 -15.58 12.42 -47.34
N LYS A 42 -14.90 11.47 -46.70
CA LYS A 42 -15.29 10.06 -46.72
C LYS A 42 -16.52 9.80 -45.84
N CYS A 43 -16.57 10.44 -44.67
CA CYS A 43 -17.65 10.24 -43.72
C CYS A 43 -18.98 10.90 -44.14
N LYS A 44 -18.95 11.93 -45.00
CA LYS A 44 -20.14 12.62 -45.50
C LYS A 44 -21.10 11.67 -46.23
N ASN A 45 -20.56 10.78 -47.06
CA ASN A 45 -21.32 9.82 -47.86
C ASN A 45 -21.37 8.41 -47.23
N CYS A 46 -20.95 8.27 -45.96
CA CYS A 46 -20.89 6.97 -45.30
C CYS A 46 -22.30 6.48 -44.89
N PRO A 47 -22.68 5.22 -45.20
CA PRO A 47 -24.00 4.70 -44.85
C PRO A 47 -24.20 4.54 -43.34
N LEU A 48 -23.12 4.41 -42.58
CA LEU A 48 -23.15 4.30 -41.12
C LEU A 48 -23.06 5.66 -40.40
N ARG A 49 -23.04 6.78 -41.14
CA ARG A 49 -22.80 8.13 -40.60
C ARG A 49 -23.71 8.46 -39.42
N GLU A 50 -25.02 8.30 -39.57
CA GLU A 50 -26.01 8.64 -38.55
C GLU A 50 -25.80 7.88 -37.23
N LYS A 51 -25.36 6.62 -37.32
CA LYS A 51 -25.02 5.79 -36.15
C LYS A 51 -23.62 6.09 -35.62
N CYS A 52 -22.68 6.50 -36.48
CA CYS A 52 -21.26 6.68 -36.16
C CYS A 52 -20.95 8.01 -35.47
N THR A 53 -21.36 9.13 -36.10
CA THR A 53 -21.10 10.50 -35.63
C THR A 53 -22.26 11.44 -35.96
N GLN A 54 -22.65 12.26 -34.98
CA GLN A 54 -23.65 13.33 -35.13
C GLN A 54 -23.00 14.72 -35.21
N SER A 55 -21.69 14.78 -35.41
CA SER A 55 -20.95 16.04 -35.58
C SER A 55 -21.40 16.79 -36.82
N LYS A 56 -21.50 18.12 -36.74
CA LYS A 56 -21.75 18.99 -37.89
C LYS A 56 -20.67 18.88 -38.98
N ASP A 57 -19.42 18.64 -38.57
CA ASP A 57 -18.26 18.56 -39.46
C ASP A 57 -18.05 17.15 -40.04
N TYR A 58 -19.03 16.24 -39.91
CA TYR A 58 -18.95 14.85 -40.37
C TYR A 58 -17.70 14.08 -39.90
N THR A 59 -17.10 14.48 -38.77
CA THR A 59 -15.84 13.94 -38.26
C THR A 59 -16.08 13.11 -37.00
N LYS A 60 -15.62 11.86 -37.00
CA LYS A 60 -15.51 11.05 -35.79
C LYS A 60 -14.20 11.36 -35.09
N ARG A 61 -14.28 11.60 -33.78
CA ARG A 61 -13.11 11.77 -32.89
C ARG A 61 -13.02 10.60 -31.93
N ILE A 62 -11.82 10.05 -31.77
CA ILE A 62 -11.50 9.02 -30.78
C ILE A 62 -10.37 9.53 -29.91
N PHE A 63 -10.50 9.35 -28.60
CA PHE A 63 -9.46 9.68 -27.64
C PHE A 63 -8.86 8.38 -27.07
N ARG A 64 -7.54 8.24 -27.17
CA ARG A 64 -6.77 7.15 -26.57
C ARG A 64 -5.82 7.73 -25.54
N HIS A 65 -5.83 7.21 -24.31
CA HIS A 65 -4.88 7.68 -23.31
C HIS A 65 -3.48 7.16 -23.66
N ILE A 66 -2.41 7.93 -23.37
CA ILE A 66 -1.02 7.48 -23.61
C ILE A 66 -0.73 6.14 -22.90
N TRP A 67 -1.32 5.94 -21.73
CA TRP A 67 -1.18 4.72 -20.93
C TRP A 67 -2.11 3.57 -21.34
N GLU A 68 -2.97 3.75 -22.33
CA GLU A 68 -4.03 2.77 -22.63
C GLU A 68 -3.47 1.42 -23.10
N GLY A 69 -2.34 1.42 -23.82
CA GLY A 69 -1.65 0.17 -24.19
C GLY A 69 -1.22 -0.66 -22.97
N TYR A 70 -0.74 -0.01 -21.90
CA TYR A 70 -0.39 -0.72 -20.66
C TYR A 70 -1.63 -1.26 -19.92
N VAL A 71 -2.78 -0.58 -20.05
CA VAL A 71 -4.04 -1.05 -19.46
C VAL A 71 -4.55 -2.27 -20.23
N GLU A 72 -4.48 -2.24 -21.56
CA GLU A 72 -4.83 -3.36 -22.44
C GLU A 72 -3.90 -4.57 -22.18
N GLU A 73 -2.59 -4.34 -22.05
CA GLU A 73 -1.62 -5.37 -21.67
C GLU A 73 -1.94 -5.96 -20.29
N ALA A 74 -2.22 -5.11 -19.29
CA ALA A 74 -2.58 -5.57 -17.95
C ALA A 74 -3.87 -6.42 -17.95
N GLU A 75 -4.88 -6.05 -18.75
CA GLU A 75 -6.10 -6.84 -18.91
C GLU A 75 -5.83 -8.15 -19.65
N HIS A 76 -4.98 -8.16 -20.68
CA HIS A 76 -4.54 -9.39 -21.32
C HIS A 76 -3.82 -10.33 -20.33
N LEU A 77 -2.86 -9.80 -19.57
CA LEU A 77 -2.12 -10.55 -18.56
C LEU A 77 -3.04 -11.13 -17.48
N ARG A 78 -4.08 -10.40 -17.08
CA ARG A 78 -5.08 -10.86 -16.10
C ARG A 78 -5.74 -12.19 -16.47
N HIS A 79 -5.87 -12.49 -17.77
CA HIS A 79 -6.49 -13.73 -18.24
C HIS A 79 -5.53 -14.92 -18.31
N THR A 80 -4.23 -14.69 -18.14
CA THR A 80 -3.22 -15.75 -18.14
C THR A 80 -3.41 -16.71 -16.93
N PRO A 81 -3.11 -18.01 -17.08
CA PRO A 81 -3.28 -18.99 -15.99
C PRO A 81 -2.53 -18.58 -14.71
N TYR A 82 -1.30 -18.09 -14.85
CA TYR A 82 -0.48 -17.64 -13.73
C TYR A 82 -1.12 -16.46 -12.99
N CYS A 83 -1.55 -15.41 -13.72
CA CYS A 83 -2.17 -14.25 -13.09
C CYS A 83 -3.51 -14.60 -12.45
N LYS A 84 -4.30 -15.52 -13.01
CA LYS A 84 -5.53 -16.02 -12.39
C LYS A 84 -5.25 -16.64 -11.02
N GLU A 85 -4.28 -17.55 -10.93
CA GLU A 85 -3.89 -18.19 -9.66
C GLU A 85 -3.39 -17.15 -8.63
N VAL A 86 -2.57 -16.19 -9.07
CA VAL A 86 -2.10 -15.10 -8.21
C VAL A 86 -3.27 -14.23 -7.72
N TYR A 87 -4.22 -13.92 -8.61
CA TYR A 87 -5.38 -13.08 -8.29
C TYR A 87 -6.30 -13.75 -7.27
N GLU A 88 -6.51 -15.05 -7.36
CA GLU A 88 -7.29 -15.82 -6.38
C GLU A 88 -6.67 -15.78 -4.97
N ARG A 89 -5.34 -15.81 -4.87
CA ARG A 89 -4.60 -15.70 -3.59
C ARG A 89 -4.59 -14.29 -3.00
N ARG A 90 -5.03 -13.28 -3.74
CA ARG A 90 -5.04 -11.87 -3.28
C ARG A 90 -5.94 -11.66 -2.06
N LYS A 91 -7.09 -12.36 -2.01
CA LYS A 91 -8.05 -12.32 -0.90
C LYS A 91 -7.45 -12.79 0.42
N GLU A 92 -6.51 -13.73 0.36
CA GLU A 92 -5.88 -14.33 1.53
C GLU A 92 -4.70 -13.51 2.05
N THR A 93 -3.97 -12.87 1.13
CA THR A 93 -2.70 -12.21 1.41
C THR A 93 -2.88 -10.70 1.55
N ILE A 94 -3.11 -10.02 0.44
CA ILE A 94 -3.10 -8.56 0.33
C ILE A 94 -4.35 -7.94 0.95
N GLU A 95 -5.53 -8.47 0.65
CA GLU A 95 -6.79 -7.90 1.16
C GLU A 95 -6.90 -8.03 2.67
N ARG A 96 -6.42 -9.15 3.24
CA ARG A 96 -6.34 -9.33 4.70
C ARG A 96 -5.39 -8.31 5.35
N VAL A 97 -4.25 -8.02 4.73
CA VAL A 97 -3.33 -6.97 5.21
C VAL A 97 -3.98 -5.59 5.15
N PHE A 98 -4.73 -5.29 4.09
CA PHE A 98 -5.48 -4.03 3.99
C PHE A 98 -6.62 -3.92 4.99
N ALA A 99 -7.33 -5.01 5.29
CA ALA A 99 -8.32 -5.04 6.36
C ALA A 99 -7.68 -4.74 7.71
N ASP A 100 -6.56 -5.40 8.04
CA ASP A 100 -5.81 -5.13 9.27
C ASP A 100 -5.32 -3.68 9.37
N LEU A 101 -4.85 -3.10 8.25
CA LEU A 101 -4.43 -1.70 8.19
C LEU A 101 -5.57 -0.75 8.59
N LYS A 102 -6.76 -0.99 8.05
CA LYS A 102 -7.94 -0.16 8.31
C LYS A 102 -8.47 -0.34 9.73
N GLU A 103 -8.67 -1.59 10.15
CA GLU A 103 -9.36 -1.90 11.41
C GLU A 103 -8.44 -1.86 12.64
N LYS A 104 -7.19 -2.34 12.53
CA LYS A 104 -6.27 -2.46 13.68
C LYS A 104 -5.24 -1.35 13.75
N HIS A 105 -4.85 -0.79 12.60
CA HIS A 105 -3.80 0.23 12.53
C HIS A 105 -4.33 1.64 12.22
N GLY A 106 -5.65 1.84 12.29
CA GLY A 106 -6.27 3.16 12.28
C GLY A 106 -6.21 3.89 10.94
N LEU A 107 -5.92 3.20 9.83
CA LEU A 107 -5.92 3.81 8.49
C LEU A 107 -7.30 3.82 7.82
N ARG A 108 -8.38 3.51 8.57
CA ARG A 108 -9.75 3.67 8.07
C ARG A 108 -10.10 5.14 7.81
N TRP A 109 -9.55 6.03 8.64
CA TRP A 109 -9.74 7.47 8.54
C TRP A 109 -8.39 8.18 8.58
N THR A 110 -8.29 9.28 7.83
CA THR A 110 -7.13 10.15 7.85
C THR A 110 -7.16 11.02 9.10
N THR A 111 -6.22 10.83 10.02
CA THR A 111 -6.14 11.64 11.25
C THR A 111 -5.41 12.96 11.05
N LEU A 112 -4.60 13.06 9.98
CA LEU A 112 -3.82 14.25 9.63
C LEU A 112 -4.33 14.89 8.33
N ARG A 113 -4.08 16.18 8.15
CA ARG A 113 -4.41 16.93 6.92
C ARG A 113 -3.17 17.16 6.08
N GLY A 114 -3.27 16.88 4.79
CA GLY A 114 -2.20 17.07 3.80
C GLY A 114 -1.52 15.76 3.39
N LYS A 115 -1.15 15.67 2.10
CA LYS A 115 -0.59 14.46 1.48
C LYS A 115 0.70 14.00 2.15
N GLU A 116 1.60 14.93 2.47
CA GLU A 116 2.90 14.63 3.09
C GLU A 116 2.75 13.99 4.47
N LYS A 117 1.94 14.61 5.34
CA LYS A 117 1.70 14.12 6.70
C LYS A 117 1.01 12.74 6.70
N LEU A 118 0.05 12.54 5.81
CA LEU A 118 -0.61 11.24 5.66
C LEU A 118 0.34 10.17 5.11
N SER A 119 1.22 10.55 4.18
CA SER A 119 2.28 9.65 3.68
C SER A 119 3.20 9.20 4.81
N MET A 120 3.65 10.15 5.66
CA MET A 120 4.47 9.83 6.83
C MET A 120 3.75 8.88 7.81
N GLN A 121 2.49 9.15 8.13
CA GLN A 121 1.69 8.27 8.99
C GLN A 121 1.58 6.86 8.41
N ALA A 122 1.26 6.73 7.12
CA ALA A 122 1.16 5.44 6.46
C ALA A 122 2.51 4.70 6.49
N MET A 123 3.63 5.39 6.20
CA MET A 123 4.98 4.82 6.25
C MET A 123 5.33 4.29 7.65
N LEU A 124 5.02 5.04 8.72
CA LEU A 124 5.24 4.59 10.09
C LEU A 124 4.41 3.35 10.43
N VAL A 125 3.15 3.31 10.01
CA VAL A 125 2.29 2.12 10.19
C VAL A 125 2.87 0.92 9.45
N PHE A 126 3.29 1.07 8.20
CA PHE A 126 3.92 -0.02 7.43
C PHE A 126 5.22 -0.49 8.08
N ALA A 127 6.05 0.42 8.58
CA ALA A 127 7.26 0.08 9.31
C ALA A 127 6.94 -0.76 10.55
N ALA A 128 5.96 -0.34 11.35
CA ALA A 128 5.50 -1.08 12.53
C ALA A 128 4.96 -2.48 12.17
N MET A 129 4.20 -2.60 11.08
CA MET A 129 3.72 -3.90 10.60
C MET A 129 4.85 -4.82 10.14
N ASN A 130 5.86 -4.28 9.46
CA ASN A 130 7.04 -5.04 9.05
C ASN A 130 7.82 -5.52 10.26
N LEU A 131 8.03 -4.66 11.29
CA LEU A 131 8.63 -5.06 12.57
C LEU A 131 7.83 -6.18 13.24
N LYS A 132 6.50 -6.07 13.29
CA LYS A 132 5.61 -7.12 13.83
C LYS A 132 5.76 -8.44 13.07
N LYS A 133 5.79 -8.41 11.73
CA LYS A 133 6.02 -9.60 10.90
C LYS A 133 7.37 -10.24 11.20
N MET A 134 8.43 -9.45 11.28
CA MET A 134 9.77 -9.95 11.62
C MET A 134 9.81 -10.59 13.01
N ALA A 135 9.20 -9.96 14.02
CA ALA A 135 9.11 -10.51 15.36
C ALA A 135 8.36 -11.86 15.37
N LEU A 136 7.25 -11.97 14.64
CA LEU A 136 6.51 -13.22 14.49
C LEU A 136 7.33 -14.31 13.78
N TRP A 137 8.13 -13.95 12.77
CA TRP A 137 9.01 -14.90 12.09
C TRP A 137 10.13 -15.40 13.01
N LEU A 138 10.76 -14.51 13.78
CA LEU A 138 11.79 -14.88 14.76
C LEU A 138 11.21 -15.82 15.82
N TRP A 139 10.03 -15.49 16.35
CA TRP A 139 9.30 -16.32 17.31
C TRP A 139 9.02 -17.73 16.76
N ARG A 140 8.47 -17.83 15.54
CA ARG A 140 8.19 -19.12 14.88
C ARG A 140 9.44 -19.96 14.63
N LYS A 141 10.58 -19.31 14.40
CA LYS A 141 11.90 -19.97 14.26
C LYS A 141 12.52 -20.38 15.59
N GLY A 142 11.80 -20.27 16.71
CA GLY A 142 12.31 -20.59 18.05
C GLY A 142 13.32 -19.57 18.59
N LYS A 143 13.53 -18.45 17.90
CA LYS A 143 14.36 -17.34 18.36
C LYS A 143 13.47 -16.38 19.13
N GLY A 144 13.11 -16.77 20.36
CA GLY A 144 12.36 -15.90 21.26
C GLY A 144 13.06 -14.55 21.43
N PRO A 145 12.32 -13.45 21.66
CA PRO A 145 12.86 -12.09 21.82
C PRO A 145 13.81 -11.96 23.02
N PHE A 146 13.75 -12.92 23.94
CA PHE A 146 14.70 -13.07 25.02
C PHE A 146 15.16 -14.52 25.04
N ASP A 147 16.30 -14.79 24.42
CA ASP A 147 17.16 -15.86 24.91
C ASP A 147 17.68 -15.38 26.27
N ILE A 148 16.90 -15.61 27.33
CA ILE A 148 17.15 -15.09 28.70
C ILE A 148 18.58 -15.46 29.14
N SER A 149 19.12 -16.56 28.62
CA SER A 149 20.50 -17.02 28.79
C SER A 149 21.55 -15.94 28.45
N LYS A 150 21.29 -15.05 27.48
CA LYS A 150 22.18 -13.95 27.10
C LYS A 150 22.04 -12.69 27.95
N LEU A 151 20.99 -12.58 28.77
CA LEU A 151 20.78 -11.45 29.71
C LEU A 151 21.38 -11.70 31.10
N TYR A 152 21.71 -12.96 31.44
CA TYR A 152 22.38 -13.33 32.68
C TYR A 152 23.70 -12.58 32.98
N PRO A 153 24.54 -12.18 31.99
CA PRO A 153 25.75 -11.42 32.27
C PRO A 153 25.45 -10.02 32.83
N LEU A 154 24.40 -9.36 32.32
CA LEU A 154 24.00 -8.01 32.72
C LEU A 154 23.43 -7.97 34.13
N PHE A 155 22.62 -8.96 34.52
CA PHE A 155 22.15 -9.11 35.90
C PHE A 155 23.30 -9.39 36.88
N GLY A 156 24.32 -10.16 36.47
CA GLY A 156 25.52 -10.41 37.28
C GLY A 156 26.35 -9.15 37.53
N VAL A 157 26.49 -8.28 36.51
CA VAL A 157 27.19 -6.99 36.63
C VAL A 157 26.40 -6.01 37.49
N LEU A 158 25.07 -5.88 37.26
CA LEU A 158 24.19 -5.04 38.09
C LEU A 158 24.18 -5.48 39.56
N LYS A 159 24.16 -6.79 39.85
CA LYS A 159 24.23 -7.31 41.22
C LYS A 159 25.58 -7.01 41.90
N LYS A 160 26.69 -7.07 41.15
CA LYS A 160 28.03 -6.66 41.63
C LYS A 160 28.13 -5.14 41.88
N ILE A 161 27.49 -4.32 41.06
CA ILE A 161 27.45 -2.86 41.24
C ILE A 161 26.58 -2.51 42.46
N LEU A 162 25.40 -3.12 42.59
CA LEU A 162 24.54 -2.99 43.79
C LEU A 162 25.28 -3.42 45.07
N SER A 163 26.01 -4.53 45.05
CA SER A 163 26.76 -4.98 46.24
C SER A 163 27.96 -4.07 46.56
N ARG A 164 28.67 -3.56 45.55
CA ARG A 164 29.84 -2.68 45.76
C ARG A 164 29.49 -1.28 46.22
N TYR A 165 28.39 -0.70 45.75
CA TYR A 165 28.07 0.71 46.00
C TYR A 165 26.88 0.92 46.96
N ILE A 166 25.87 0.04 46.95
CA ILE A 166 24.62 0.27 47.69
C ILE A 166 24.64 -0.41 49.07
N GLN A 167 25.25 -1.58 49.22
CA GLN A 167 25.37 -2.25 50.54
C GLN A 167 26.21 -1.46 51.56
N PRO A 168 27.34 -0.83 51.20
CA PRO A 168 28.10 0.00 52.14
C PRO A 168 27.30 1.24 52.56
N LEU A 169 26.60 1.89 51.61
CA LEU A 169 25.79 3.08 51.87
C LEU A 169 24.61 2.78 52.82
N LEU A 170 23.93 1.65 52.62
CA LEU A 170 22.89 1.15 53.52
C LEU A 170 23.43 0.78 54.91
N SER A 171 24.66 0.27 55.00
CA SER A 171 25.28 -0.06 56.29
C SER A 171 25.68 1.18 57.09
N VAL A 172 26.07 2.27 56.42
CA VAL A 172 26.37 3.57 57.04
C VAL A 172 25.08 4.24 57.52
N LEU A 173 24.01 4.23 56.70
CA LEU A 173 22.69 4.75 57.08
C LEU A 173 22.07 3.98 58.25
N ARG A 174 22.32 2.67 58.35
CA ARG A 174 21.83 1.83 59.46
C ARG A 174 22.60 2.07 60.77
N LYS A 175 23.88 2.48 60.71
CA LYS A 175 24.69 2.85 61.88
C LYS A 175 24.32 4.24 62.45
N GLN A 176 23.71 5.10 61.64
CA GLN A 176 23.25 6.45 62.05
C GLN A 176 21.82 6.47 62.64
N GLY A 177 21.20 5.33 62.91
CA GLY A 177 19.94 5.24 63.66
C GLY A 177 18.67 5.70 62.90
N LEU A 178 18.75 5.97 61.60
CA LEU A 178 17.57 6.30 60.79
C LEU A 178 16.79 5.04 60.41
N LYS A 179 15.74 4.71 61.17
CA LYS A 179 14.71 3.75 60.75
C LYS A 179 13.96 4.34 59.53
N PHE A 180 14.30 3.90 58.33
CA PHE A 180 13.50 4.19 57.13
C PHE A 180 12.17 3.43 57.19
N CYS A 181 11.10 4.13 57.55
CA CYS A 181 9.71 3.71 57.35
C CYS A 181 9.36 3.71 55.86
N PHE A 182 9.77 2.69 55.08
CA PHE A 182 9.33 2.60 53.69
C PHE A 182 9.17 1.18 53.15
N VAL A 183 8.63 0.25 53.95
CA VAL A 183 8.09 -1.01 53.39
C VAL A 183 6.88 -1.43 54.21
N ASN A 184 5.72 -0.80 54.03
CA ASN A 184 4.45 -1.38 54.46
C ASN A 184 3.21 -0.96 53.65
N LYS A 185 3.36 -0.26 52.51
CA LYS A 185 2.21 0.24 51.73
C LYS A 185 2.00 -0.41 50.35
N LEU A 186 2.63 -1.55 50.06
CA LEU A 186 2.45 -2.28 48.79
C LEU A 186 2.06 -3.76 48.95
N LYS A 187 1.56 -4.17 50.13
CA LYS A 187 0.90 -5.49 50.32
C LYS A 187 -0.63 -5.44 50.11
N GLY A 188 -1.16 -4.33 49.59
CA GLY A 188 -2.60 -4.04 49.59
C GLY A 188 -3.32 -4.03 48.23
N LEU A 189 -2.70 -4.43 47.12
CA LEU A 189 -3.38 -4.50 45.82
C LEU A 189 -3.39 -5.95 45.32
N ARG A 190 -4.35 -6.70 45.87
CA ARG A 190 -4.77 -8.01 45.42
C ARG A 190 -5.68 -7.79 44.20
N VAL A 191 -5.15 -7.94 42.98
CA VAL A 191 -6.00 -8.10 41.79
C VAL A 191 -6.57 -9.52 41.87
N LYS A 192 -7.86 -9.62 42.17
CA LYS A 192 -8.64 -10.85 42.02
C LYS A 192 -9.00 -11.05 40.53
N PRO A 193 -9.21 -12.31 40.11
CA PRO A 193 -9.28 -12.75 38.71
C PRO A 193 -10.43 -12.14 37.92
#